data_AF-G9K3Y3-F1
#
_entry.id   AF-G9K3Y3-F1
#
_cell.length_a   1.000
_cell.length_b   1.000
_cell.length_c   1.000
_cell.angle_alpha   90.00
_cell.angle_beta   90.00
_cell.angle_gamma   90.00
#
_symmetry.space_group_name_H-M   'P 1'
#
loop_
_entity.id
_entity.type
_entity.pdbx_description
1 polymer ?
#
loop_
_entity_poly.entity_id
_entity_poly.type
_entity_poly.pdbx_seq_one_letter_code
_entity_poly.pdbx_strand_id
1 'polypeptide(L)'
;EAMKQLTQLLPEDLRKELYELWEEYESQSSAEARFVKQLDQCEMILQASEYEDLEDRPGRLQDFYDSTAGKFSHPEIVQLVSELEAERNAKIAAA
;
A
#
# COMPACT_ATOMS: atom_id res chain seq x y z
N GLU A 1 -10.13 -12.03 15.61
CA GLU A 1 -9.70 -13.15 16.46
C GLU A 1 -8.20 -13.50 16.33
N ALA A 2 -7.64 -13.58 15.12
CA ALA A 2 -6.22 -13.92 14.93
C ALA A 2 -5.25 -12.98 15.68
N MET A 3 -5.41 -11.66 15.56
CA MET A 3 -4.54 -10.71 16.26
C MET A 3 -4.64 -10.78 17.78
N LYS A 4 -5.81 -11.13 18.33
CA LYS A 4 -5.95 -11.40 19.78
C LYS A 4 -5.13 -12.61 20.21
N GLN A 5 -5.15 -13.69 19.43
CA GLN A 5 -4.36 -14.89 19.73
C GLN A 5 -2.85 -14.64 19.62
N LEU A 6 -2.41 -13.88 18.62
CA LEU A 6 -1.00 -13.56 18.41
C LEU A 6 -0.45 -12.67 19.53
N THR A 7 -1.17 -11.60 19.87
CA THR A 7 -0.75 -10.65 20.91
C THR A 7 -0.79 -11.24 22.33
N GLN A 8 -1.59 -12.30 22.56
CA GLN A 8 -1.58 -13.04 23.83
C GLN A 8 -0.21 -13.66 24.19
N LEU A 9 0.65 -13.89 23.21
CA LEU A 9 2.00 -14.45 23.42
C LEU A 9 3.00 -13.42 23.99
N LEU A 10 2.62 -12.14 24.04
CA LEU A 10 3.48 -11.05 24.43
C LEU A 10 3.23 -10.62 25.89
N PRO A 11 4.22 -9.97 26.54
CA PRO A 11 4.03 -9.20 27.77
C PRO A 11 2.85 -8.22 27.66
N GLU A 12 2.20 -7.90 28.79
CA GLU A 12 0.92 -7.18 28.80
C GLU A 12 0.99 -5.78 28.16
N ASP A 13 2.08 -5.06 28.38
CA ASP A 13 2.35 -3.75 27.76
C ASP A 13 2.45 -3.86 26.23
N LEU A 14 3.27 -4.78 25.73
CA LEU A 14 3.45 -5.00 24.29
C LEU A 14 2.19 -5.57 23.61
N ARG A 15 1.48 -6.47 24.31
CA ARG A 15 0.19 -7.02 23.84
C ARG A 15 -0.80 -5.89 23.58
N LYS A 16 -0.94 -4.99 24.56
CA LYS A 16 -1.87 -3.86 24.47
C LYS A 16 -1.49 -2.94 23.31
N GLU A 17 -0.23 -2.51 23.26
CA GLU A 17 0.27 -1.60 22.22
C GLU A 17 0.05 -2.16 20.80
N LEU A 18 0.49 -3.39 20.54
CA LEU A 18 0.36 -4.00 19.20
C LEU A 18 -1.08 -4.26 18.80
N TYR A 19 -1.94 -4.64 19.76
CA TYR A 19 -3.36 -4.82 19.48
C TYR A 19 -4.04 -3.48 19.15
N GLU A 20 -3.74 -2.42 19.91
CA GLU A 20 -4.27 -1.08 19.69
C GLU A 20 -3.79 -0.50 18.35
N LEU A 21 -2.51 -0.64 18.00
CA LEU A 21 -1.97 -0.22 16.69
C LEU A 21 -2.65 -0.94 15.52
N TRP A 22 -2.88 -2.26 15.65
CA TRP A 22 -3.59 -3.02 14.64
C TRP A 22 -5.05 -2.56 14.51
N GLU A 23 -5.74 -2.36 15.64
CA GLU A 23 -7.13 -1.88 15.64
C GLU A 23 -7.25 -0.47 15.06
N GLU A 24 -6.29 0.42 15.35
CA GLU A 24 -6.20 1.76 14.77
C GLU A 24 -6.07 1.71 13.25
N TYR A 25 -5.18 0.85 12.73
CA TYR A 25 -4.98 0.66 11.31
C TYR A 25 -6.22 0.07 10.63
N GLU A 26 -6.79 -1.03 11.15
CA GLU A 26 -7.97 -1.67 10.55
C GLU A 26 -9.20 -0.75 10.55
N SER A 27 -9.40 -0.01 11.65
CA SER A 27 -10.52 0.93 11.76
C SER A 27 -10.31 2.24 11.01
N GLN A 28 -9.10 2.50 10.52
CA GLN A 28 -8.72 3.75 9.84
C GLN A 28 -9.12 4.98 10.66
N SER A 29 -8.94 4.90 11.97
CA SER A 29 -9.49 5.87 12.93
C SER A 29 -8.65 7.15 13.06
N SER A 30 -7.34 7.06 12.89
CA SER A 30 -6.39 8.18 12.96
C SER A 30 -5.99 8.74 11.59
N ALA A 31 -5.29 9.87 11.57
CA ALA A 31 -4.71 10.40 10.34
C ALA A 31 -3.53 9.54 9.87
N GLU A 32 -2.75 9.03 10.82
CA GLU A 32 -1.62 8.13 10.64
C GLU A 32 -2.07 6.82 9.97
N ALA A 33 -3.13 6.18 10.46
CA ALA A 33 -3.67 4.95 9.87
C ALA A 33 -4.12 5.15 8.41
N ARG A 34 -4.76 6.28 8.10
CA ARG A 34 -5.18 6.63 6.73
C ARG A 34 -4.02 6.96 5.82
N PHE A 35 -2.97 7.56 6.36
CA PHE A 35 -1.74 7.82 5.63
C PHE A 35 -1.01 6.51 5.34
N VAL A 36 -0.80 5.65 6.34
CA VAL A 36 -0.18 4.32 6.18
C VAL A 36 -0.96 3.46 5.20
N LYS A 37 -2.30 3.52 5.18
CA LYS A 37 -3.09 2.75 4.22
C LYS A 37 -2.86 3.16 2.77
N GLN A 38 -2.63 4.45 2.54
CA GLN A 38 -2.26 4.94 1.21
C GLN A 38 -0.81 4.58 0.86
N LEU A 39 0.11 4.55 1.84
CA LEU A 39 1.46 4.06 1.60
C LEU A 39 1.48 2.58 1.19
N ASP A 40 0.69 1.73 1.88
CA ASP A 40 0.50 0.31 1.57
C ASP A 40 0.05 0.11 0.10
N GLN A 41 -0.90 0.93 -0.37
CA GLN A 41 -1.35 0.87 -1.76
C GLN A 41 -0.34 1.42 -2.77
N CYS A 42 0.40 2.47 -2.40
CA CYS A 42 1.44 3.05 -3.24
C CYS A 42 2.61 2.06 -3.42
N GLU A 43 3.03 1.39 -2.35
CA GLU A 43 4.08 0.37 -2.40
C GLU A 43 3.65 -0.82 -3.28
N MET A 44 2.40 -1.26 -3.16
CA MET A 44 1.86 -2.35 -3.98
C MET A 44 1.96 -2.08 -5.49
N ILE A 45 1.59 -0.87 -5.95
CA ILE A 45 1.66 -0.53 -7.38
C ILE A 45 3.10 -0.26 -7.84
N LEU A 46 3.96 0.28 -6.97
CA LEU A 46 5.38 0.41 -7.25
C LEU A 46 5.99 -0.96 -7.53
N GLN A 47 5.78 -1.92 -6.63
CA GLN A 47 6.26 -3.28 -6.82
C GLN A 47 5.64 -3.95 -8.06
N ALA A 48 4.38 -3.68 -8.39
CA ALA A 48 3.79 -4.14 -9.64
C ALA A 48 4.54 -3.61 -10.88
N SER A 49 4.97 -2.35 -10.89
CA SER A 49 5.81 -1.83 -12.00
C SER A 49 7.17 -2.50 -12.07
N GLU A 50 7.81 -2.75 -10.91
CA GLU A 50 9.12 -3.41 -10.86
C GLU A 50 9.03 -4.84 -11.41
N TYR A 51 7.95 -5.57 -11.10
CA TYR A 51 7.73 -6.90 -11.67
C TYR A 51 7.49 -6.86 -13.18
N GLU A 52 6.73 -5.89 -13.69
CA GLU A 52 6.55 -5.71 -15.13
C GLU A 52 7.89 -5.46 -15.85
N ASP A 53 8.77 -4.64 -15.25
CA ASP A 53 10.12 -4.38 -15.76
C ASP A 53 11.00 -5.63 -15.72
N LEU A 54 11.00 -6.37 -14.60
CA LEU A 54 11.82 -7.58 -14.43
C LEU A 54 11.39 -8.71 -15.36
N GLU A 55 10.09 -8.82 -15.66
CA GLU A 55 9.55 -9.83 -16.57
C GLU A 55 9.62 -9.43 -18.05
N ASP A 56 10.02 -8.18 -18.37
CA ASP A 56 9.91 -7.57 -19.70
C ASP A 56 8.49 -7.69 -20.26
N ARG A 57 7.49 -7.38 -19.41
CA ARG A 57 6.06 -7.43 -19.74
C ARG A 57 5.35 -6.17 -19.26
N PRO A 58 5.60 -5.01 -19.89
CA PRO A 58 4.96 -3.76 -19.53
C PRO A 58 3.44 -3.87 -19.59
N GLY A 59 2.73 -3.38 -18.56
CA GLY A 59 1.27 -3.36 -18.55
C GLY A 59 0.60 -4.65 -18.06
N ARG A 60 1.35 -5.74 -17.84
CA ARG A 60 0.79 -7.06 -17.47
C ARG A 60 0.02 -7.05 -16.14
N LEU A 61 0.41 -6.21 -15.18
CA LEU A 61 -0.11 -6.15 -13.82
C LEU A 61 -1.07 -4.96 -13.63
N GLN A 62 -1.77 -4.56 -14.69
CA GLN A 62 -2.73 -3.44 -14.68
C GLN A 62 -3.82 -3.58 -13.62
N ASP A 63 -4.27 -4.80 -13.30
CA ASP A 63 -5.30 -5.05 -12.28
C ASP A 63 -4.92 -4.45 -10.91
N PHE A 64 -3.62 -4.39 -10.57
CA PHE A 64 -3.15 -3.75 -9.34
C PHE A 64 -3.37 -2.24 -9.36
N TYR A 65 -3.08 -1.59 -10.49
CA TYR A 65 -3.30 -0.15 -10.69
C TYR A 65 -4.79 0.18 -10.64
N ASP A 66 -5.62 -0.57 -11.37
CA ASP A 66 -7.07 -0.38 -11.41
C ASP A 66 -7.69 -0.54 -10.01
N SER A 67 -7.14 -1.44 -9.19
CA SER A 67 -7.59 -1.63 -7.81
C SER A 67 -7.32 -0.42 -6.90
N THR A 68 -6.41 0.49 -7.28
CA THR A 68 -6.05 1.69 -6.49
C THR A 68 -6.71 2.98 -6.97
N ALA A 69 -7.48 2.91 -8.06
CA ALA A 69 -8.16 4.07 -8.63
C ALA A 69 -9.03 4.81 -7.59
N GLY A 70 -8.76 6.10 -7.39
CA GLY A 70 -9.50 6.95 -6.46
C GLY A 70 -9.23 6.71 -4.97
N LYS A 71 -8.23 5.89 -4.62
CA LYS A 71 -7.90 5.60 -3.21
C LYS A 71 -6.85 6.54 -2.62
N PHE A 72 -6.10 7.26 -3.46
CA PHE A 72 -5.10 8.24 -3.04
C PHE A 72 -5.71 9.64 -2.89
N SER A 73 -5.39 10.29 -1.77
CA SER A 73 -5.87 11.64 -1.42
C SER A 73 -4.81 12.48 -0.69
N HIS A 74 -3.81 11.85 -0.07
CA HIS A 74 -2.73 12.57 0.59
C HIS A 74 -1.82 13.25 -0.46
N PRO A 75 -1.54 14.57 -0.35
CA PRO A 75 -0.84 15.33 -1.40
C PRO A 75 0.48 14.70 -1.87
N GLU A 76 1.35 14.32 -0.92
CA GLU A 76 2.65 13.73 -1.23
C GLU A 76 2.54 12.34 -1.89
N ILE A 77 1.54 11.55 -1.51
CA ILE A 77 1.33 10.22 -2.08
C ILE A 77 0.76 10.35 -3.49
N VAL A 78 -0.19 11.27 -3.70
CA VAL A 78 -0.73 11.58 -5.03
C VAL A 78 0.38 12.02 -5.98
N GLN A 79 1.30 12.87 -5.51
CA GLN A 79 2.44 13.28 -6.32
C GLN A 79 3.35 12.10 -6.70
N LEU A 80 3.68 11.24 -5.74
CA LEU A 80 4.51 10.06 -5.98
C LEU A 80 3.85 9.07 -6.95
N VAL A 81 2.56 8.76 -6.75
CA VAL A 81 1.80 7.86 -7.62
C VAL A 81 1.69 8.42 -9.04
N SER A 82 1.49 9.73 -9.18
CA SER A 82 1.42 10.37 -10.50
C SER A 82 2.72 10.22 -11.29
N GLU A 83 3.87 10.39 -10.62
CA GLU A 83 5.18 10.19 -11.25
C GLU A 83 5.39 8.72 -11.64
N LEU A 84 5.10 7.79 -10.71
CA LEU A 84 5.20 6.36 -10.96
C LEU A 84 4.36 5.91 -12.16
N GLU A 85 3.10 6.35 -12.22
CA GLU A 85 2.21 6.03 -13.35
C GLU A 85 2.72 6.65 -14.65
N ALA A 86 3.26 7.87 -14.62
CA ALA A 86 3.83 8.52 -15.81
C ALA A 86 5.04 7.74 -16.34
N GLU A 87 5.98 7.37 -15.47
CA GLU A 87 7.16 6.57 -15.84
C GLU A 87 6.74 5.19 -16.41
N ARG A 88 5.82 4.50 -15.72
CA ARG A 88 5.30 3.21 -16.18
C ARG A 88 4.61 3.32 -17.54
N ASN A 89 3.74 4.32 -17.72
CA ASN A 89 3.02 4.52 -18.97
C ASN A 89 3.97 4.82 -20.14
N ALA A 90 5.07 5.53 -19.88
CA ALA A 90 6.11 5.74 -20.89
C ALA A 90 6.79 4.43 -21.30
N LYS A 91 7.05 3.51 -20.36
CA LYS A 91 7.60 2.18 -20.66
C LYS A 91 6.61 1.32 -21.45
N ILE A 92 5.33 1.33 -21.08
CA ILE A 92 4.27 0.63 -21.82
C ILE A 92 4.18 1.13 -23.26
N ALA A 93 4.27 2.45 -23.47
CA ALA A 93 4.21 3.03 -24.81
C ALA A 93 5.46 2.75 -25.66
N ALA A 94 6.59 2.43 -25.03
CA ALA A 94 7.85 2.14 -25.72
C ALA A 94 8.04 0.66 -26.10
N ALA A 95 7.22 -0.24 -25.56
CA ALA A 95 7.24 -1.68 -25.80
C ALA A 95 6.36 -2.10 -26.98
#